data_AF-A0A9D7HEA8-F1
#
_entry.id   AF-A0A9D7HEA8-F1
#
_cell.length_a   1.000
_cell.length_b   1.000
_cell.length_c   1.000
_cell.angle_alpha   90.00
_cell.angle_beta   90.00
_cell.angle_gamma   90.00
#
_symmetry.space_group_name_H-M   'P 1'
#
loop_
_entity.id
_entity.type
_entity.pdbx_description
1 polymer ?
#
loop_
_entity_poly.entity_id
_entity_poly.type
_entity_poly.pdbx_seq_one_letter_code
_entity_poly.pdbx_strand_id
1 'polypeptide(L)'
;MHDHGRDELHLLRDPCGAGALYLLDAGEFTVFANDAEDLLAVDPELELDRTMFSAFLCQPRLVTARTGLANVREVLPGVALTLMRTGRREALLWQPSIREPQLDFVSGQSVLRRAVGRAASAWVGYSQQAGPIALRLSGGFDSTLVACALHHAGARDVSCFNEFLRTRQRATSAYSPASRPRR
;
A
#
# COMPACT_ATOMS: atom_id res chain seq x y z
N MET A 1 -3.32 3.40 -20.40
CA MET A 1 -4.06 3.06 -21.64
C MET A 1 -3.85 4.17 -22.64
N HIS A 2 -3.39 3.85 -23.84
CA HIS A 2 -3.14 4.85 -24.87
C HIS A 2 -4.28 4.85 -25.90
N ASP A 3 -4.91 6.00 -26.12
CA ASP A 3 -5.92 6.23 -27.15
C ASP A 3 -5.25 6.93 -28.34
N HIS A 4 -4.86 6.14 -29.34
CA HIS A 4 -4.24 6.63 -30.56
C HIS A 4 -5.15 7.55 -31.39
N GLY A 5 -6.47 7.41 -31.28
CA GLY A 5 -7.42 8.24 -32.05
C GLY A 5 -7.52 9.67 -31.53
N ARG A 6 -7.21 9.87 -30.24
CA ARG A 6 -7.23 11.18 -29.58
C ARG A 6 -5.85 11.69 -29.16
N ASP A 7 -4.80 10.88 -29.34
CA ASP A 7 -3.45 11.16 -28.87
C ASP A 7 -3.42 11.42 -27.35
N GLU A 8 -4.12 10.55 -26.60
CA GLU A 8 -4.28 10.64 -25.15
C GLU A 8 -3.69 9.42 -24.43
N LEU A 9 -2.96 9.66 -23.33
CA LEU A 9 -2.52 8.62 -22.41
C LEU A 9 -3.28 8.73 -21.10
N HIS A 10 -4.07 7.71 -20.79
CA HIS A 10 -4.80 7.59 -19.55
C HIS A 10 -4.02 6.75 -18.53
N LEU A 11 -3.74 7.34 -17.37
CA LEU A 11 -3.13 6.70 -16.22
C LEU A 11 -4.17 6.67 -15.08
N LEU A 12 -4.41 5.49 -14.52
CA LEU A 12 -5.40 5.31 -13.46
C LEU A 12 -4.69 4.87 -12.18
N ARG A 13 -4.87 5.64 -11.11
CA ARG A 13 -4.36 5.28 -9.80
C ARG A 13 -5.37 4.40 -9.08
N ASP A 14 -4.90 3.25 -8.57
CA ASP A 14 -5.68 2.38 -7.69
C ASP A 14 -6.34 3.19 -6.54
N PRO A 15 -7.65 3.05 -6.31
CA PRO A 15 -8.38 3.78 -5.26
C PRO A 15 -7.88 3.53 -3.84
N CYS A 16 -7.29 2.36 -3.58
CA CYS A 16 -6.75 1.99 -2.26
C CYS A 16 -5.29 2.43 -2.08
N GLY A 17 -4.66 2.99 -3.11
CA GLY A 17 -3.27 3.44 -3.08
C GLY A 17 -2.23 2.33 -3.13
N ALA A 18 -2.57 1.12 -3.59
CA ALA A 18 -1.73 -0.08 -3.47
C ALA A 18 -0.32 0.01 -4.09
N GLY A 19 -0.07 0.87 -5.08
CA GLY A 19 1.28 1.10 -5.62
C GLY A 19 1.41 2.45 -6.30
N ALA A 20 2.43 3.25 -5.96
CA ALA A 20 2.52 4.66 -6.32
C ALA A 20 2.42 4.94 -7.83
N LEU A 21 2.10 6.20 -8.16
CA LEU A 21 2.22 6.72 -9.52
C LEU A 21 2.75 8.14 -9.41
N TYR A 22 4.00 8.31 -9.78
CA TYR A 22 4.69 9.59 -9.80
C TYR A 22 4.69 10.17 -11.19
N LEU A 23 4.73 11.50 -11.26
CA LEU A 23 4.97 12.26 -12.48
C LEU A 23 6.14 13.19 -12.24
N LEU A 24 7.14 13.12 -13.11
CA LEU A 24 8.22 14.11 -13.22
C LEU A 24 7.91 15.02 -14.40
N ASP A 25 7.87 16.32 -14.13
CA ASP A 25 7.89 17.35 -15.17
C ASP A 25 9.36 17.64 -15.56
N ALA A 26 9.79 17.12 -16.69
CA ALA A 26 11.15 17.23 -17.22
C ALA A 26 11.20 18.23 -18.40
N GLY A 27 10.40 19.30 -18.35
CA GLY A 27 10.34 20.32 -19.39
C GLY A 27 9.51 19.89 -20.59
N GLU A 28 10.16 19.43 -21.67
CA GLU A 28 9.45 18.99 -22.88
C GLU A 28 8.78 17.62 -22.72
N PHE A 29 9.17 16.85 -21.71
CA PHE A 29 8.66 15.52 -21.44
C PHE A 29 8.02 15.43 -20.05
N THR A 30 6.93 14.67 -19.98
CA THR A 30 6.40 14.18 -18.70
C THR A 30 6.75 12.71 -18.57
N VAL A 31 7.46 12.36 -17.51
CA VAL A 31 7.77 10.96 -17.18
C VAL A 31 6.83 10.50 -16.08
N PHE A 32 6.35 9.26 -16.18
CA PHE A 32 5.58 8.63 -15.12
C PHE A 32 6.23 7.30 -14.71
N ALA A 33 6.23 7.03 -13.41
CA ALA A 33 6.80 5.81 -12.84
C ALA A 33 6.01 5.37 -11.61
N ASN A 34 6.06 4.09 -11.27
CA ASN A 34 5.47 3.56 -10.04
C ASN A 34 6.47 3.47 -8.88
N ASP A 35 7.76 3.67 -9.16
CA ASP A 35 8.81 3.88 -8.18
C ASP A 35 9.42 5.29 -8.37
N ALA A 36 9.75 5.96 -7.28
CA ALA A 36 10.40 7.27 -7.34
C ALA A 36 11.88 7.15 -7.73
N GLU A 37 12.52 6.02 -7.44
CA GLU A 37 13.93 5.77 -7.81
C GLU A 37 14.11 5.72 -9.34
N ASP A 38 13.11 5.23 -10.07
CA ASP A 38 13.13 5.20 -11.54
C ASP A 38 13.20 6.61 -12.16
N LEU A 39 12.72 7.64 -11.44
CA LEU A 39 12.81 9.03 -11.89
C LEU A 39 14.24 9.56 -11.82
N LEU A 40 15.05 9.07 -10.86
CA LEU A 40 16.47 9.43 -10.73
C LEU A 40 17.31 8.87 -11.88
N ALA A 41 16.85 7.80 -12.53
CA ALA A 41 17.50 7.30 -13.74
C ALA A 41 17.29 8.24 -14.94
N VAL A 42 16.22 9.06 -14.94
CA VAL A 42 15.94 10.07 -15.96
C VAL A 42 16.60 11.40 -15.63
N ASP A 43 16.48 11.84 -14.37
CA ASP A 43 17.10 13.05 -13.86
C ASP A 43 17.93 12.72 -12.59
N PRO A 44 19.23 12.43 -12.75
CA PRO A 44 20.11 12.13 -11.63
C PRO A 44 20.34 13.32 -10.67
N GLU A 45 20.09 14.54 -11.14
CA GLU A 45 20.30 15.78 -10.40
C GLU A 45 18.99 16.30 -9.76
N LEU A 46 17.97 15.45 -9.69
CA LEU A 46 16.65 15.80 -9.17
C LEU A 46 16.74 16.42 -7.77
N GLU A 47 16.39 17.70 -7.68
CA GLU A 47 16.56 18.46 -6.45
C GLU A 47 15.57 18.04 -5.36
N LEU A 48 15.97 18.25 -4.11
CA LEU A 48 15.08 18.11 -2.96
C LEU A 48 14.17 19.33 -2.82
N ASP A 49 12.87 19.08 -2.73
CA ASP A 49 11.92 20.07 -2.24
C ASP A 49 12.05 20.19 -0.71
N ARG A 50 12.94 21.08 -0.27
CA ARG A 50 13.26 21.25 1.15
C ARG A 50 12.03 21.60 2.00
N THR A 51 11.10 22.37 1.47
CA THR A 51 9.88 22.75 2.17
C THR A 51 9.00 21.52 2.42
N MET A 52 8.75 20.73 1.38
CA MET A 52 7.93 19.54 1.52
C MET A 52 8.63 18.45 2.35
N PHE A 53 9.95 18.32 2.20
CA PHE A 53 10.76 17.43 3.04
C PHE A 53 10.65 17.79 4.51
N SER A 54 10.74 19.08 4.85
CA SER A 54 10.57 19.56 6.22
C SER A 54 9.16 19.29 6.76
N ALA A 55 8.13 19.54 5.94
CA ALA A 55 6.74 19.24 6.30
C ALA A 55 6.53 17.74 6.56
N PHE A 56 7.14 16.86 5.75
CA PHE A 56 7.08 15.41 5.94
C PHE A 56 7.77 14.98 7.24
N LEU A 57 8.94 15.54 7.58
CA LEU A 57 9.63 15.25 8.84
C LEU A 57 8.80 15.67 10.06
N CYS A 58 8.04 16.77 9.96
CA CYS A 58 7.11 17.19 11.01
C CYS A 58 5.85 16.31 11.08
N GLN A 59 5.33 15.87 9.93
CA GLN A 59 4.11 15.07 9.82
C GLN A 59 4.29 13.92 8.81
N PRO A 60 4.86 12.77 9.25
CA PRO A 60 5.17 11.64 8.34
C PRO A 60 3.97 10.97 7.68
N ARG A 61 2.73 11.35 8.05
CA ARG A 61 1.47 10.86 7.48
C ARG A 61 0.77 11.90 6.61
N LEU A 62 1.50 12.90 6.14
CA LEU A 62 0.97 13.93 5.27
C LEU A 62 0.64 13.32 3.89
N VAL A 63 -0.64 13.26 3.56
CA VAL A 63 -1.11 12.82 2.23
C VAL A 63 -1.24 14.03 1.34
N THR A 64 -0.44 14.10 0.28
CA THR A 64 -0.41 15.23 -0.66
C THR A 64 0.14 14.77 -2.01
N ALA A 65 -0.23 15.49 -3.06
CA ALA A 65 0.34 15.27 -4.39
C ALA A 65 1.79 15.76 -4.48
N ARG A 66 2.22 16.74 -3.66
CA ARG A 66 3.59 17.27 -3.69
C ARG A 66 4.54 16.33 -2.95
N THR A 67 5.64 15.94 -3.59
CA THR A 67 6.63 15.05 -2.97
C THR A 67 7.81 15.84 -2.37
N GLY A 68 8.73 15.14 -1.69
CA GLY A 68 9.99 15.72 -1.24
C GLY A 68 11.00 15.96 -2.37
N LEU A 69 10.66 15.64 -3.62
CA LEU A 69 11.47 15.84 -4.82
C LEU A 69 10.88 16.99 -5.64
N ALA A 70 11.73 17.91 -6.09
CA ALA A 70 11.32 19.02 -6.93
C ALA A 70 10.78 18.50 -8.27
N ASN A 71 9.76 19.18 -8.82
CA ASN A 71 9.09 18.82 -10.08
C ASN A 71 8.46 17.42 -10.13
N VAL A 72 8.48 16.68 -9.01
CA VAL A 72 7.82 15.38 -8.87
C VAL A 72 6.56 15.48 -8.03
N ARG A 73 5.48 14.94 -8.57
CA ARG A 73 4.20 14.81 -7.87
C ARG A 73 3.68 13.38 -7.91
N GLU A 74 3.02 12.97 -6.84
CA GLU A 74 2.24 11.74 -6.82
C GLU A 74 0.81 11.99 -7.34
N VAL A 75 0.32 11.10 -8.19
CA VAL A 75 -1.11 11.01 -8.53
C VAL A 75 -1.83 10.34 -7.37
N LEU A 76 -2.75 11.07 -6.74
CA LEU A 76 -3.45 10.60 -5.54
C LEU A 76 -4.35 9.38 -5.83
N PRO A 77 -4.56 8.49 -4.84
CA PRO A 77 -5.47 7.35 -4.97
C PRO A 77 -6.85 7.74 -5.51
N GLY A 78 -7.36 6.96 -6.46
CA GLY A 78 -8.66 7.19 -7.09
C GLY A 78 -8.70 8.32 -8.12
N VAL A 79 -7.57 9.00 -8.38
CA VAL A 79 -7.45 9.98 -9.47
C VAL A 79 -7.06 9.29 -10.77
N ALA A 80 -7.77 9.64 -11.84
CA ALA A 80 -7.36 9.38 -13.21
C ALA A 80 -6.69 10.62 -13.81
N LEU A 81 -5.52 10.40 -14.40
CA LEU A 81 -4.78 11.39 -15.15
C LEU A 81 -4.91 11.08 -16.65
N THR A 82 -5.21 12.11 -17.43
CA THR A 82 -5.12 12.05 -18.89
C THR A 82 -4.03 13.01 -19.35
N LEU A 83 -2.96 12.49 -19.91
CA LEU A 83 -1.94 13.26 -20.61
C LEU A 83 -2.37 13.41 -22.07
N MET A 84 -2.36 14.65 -22.55
CA MET A 84 -2.67 15.00 -23.95
C MET A 84 -1.41 15.59 -24.58
N ARG A 85 -1.41 15.75 -25.91
CA ARG A 85 -0.31 16.44 -26.62
C ARG A 85 0.04 17.81 -26.03
N THR A 86 -0.97 18.52 -25.52
CA THR A 86 -0.78 19.78 -24.80
C THR A 86 -1.53 19.72 -23.48
N GLY A 87 -0.77 19.61 -22.38
CA GLY A 87 -1.29 19.66 -21.04
C GLY A 87 -1.85 18.33 -20.52
N ARG A 88 -2.54 18.42 -19.39
CA ARG A 88 -3.09 17.27 -18.66
C ARG A 88 -4.44 17.58 -18.05
N ARG A 89 -5.25 16.54 -17.86
CA ARG A 89 -6.52 16.62 -17.14
C ARG A 89 -6.55 15.58 -16.03
N GLU A 90 -7.11 15.95 -14.89
CA GLU A 90 -7.32 15.06 -13.76
C GLU A 90 -8.81 14.93 -13.45
N ALA A 91 -9.21 13.72 -13.07
CA ALA A 91 -10.56 13.44 -12.60
C ALA A 91 -10.48 12.53 -11.38
N LEU A 92 -11.14 12.92 -10.29
CA LEU A 92 -11.34 12.05 -9.14
C LEU A 92 -12.44 11.03 -9.48
N LEU A 93 -12.03 9.80 -9.76
CA LEU A 93 -12.97 8.72 -10.09
C LEU A 93 -13.50 8.03 -8.84
N TRP A 94 -12.74 8.05 -7.74
CA TRP A 94 -13.14 7.44 -6.49
C TRP A 94 -12.57 8.18 -5.30
N GLN A 95 -13.34 8.26 -4.22
CA GLN A 95 -12.90 8.69 -2.91
C GLN A 95 -13.65 7.90 -1.84
N PRO A 96 -13.07 7.70 -0.64
CA PRO A 96 -13.80 7.08 0.45
C PRO A 96 -15.02 7.94 0.82
N SER A 97 -16.16 7.28 1.02
CA SER A 97 -17.35 7.94 1.54
C SER A 97 -17.23 8.12 3.04
N ILE A 98 -17.44 9.34 3.53
CA ILE A 98 -17.58 9.63 4.97
C ILE A 98 -18.98 9.30 5.51
N ARG A 99 -19.92 8.92 4.63
CA ARG A 99 -21.27 8.54 5.04
C ARG A 99 -21.26 7.10 5.51
N GLU A 100 -21.63 6.89 6.76
CA GLU A 100 -21.80 5.57 7.33
C GLU A 100 -23.04 4.89 6.73
N PRO A 101 -22.90 3.65 6.22
CA PRO A 101 -24.04 2.91 5.72
C PRO A 101 -24.96 2.54 6.89
N GLN A 102 -26.25 2.83 6.73
CA GLN A 102 -27.28 2.41 7.69
C GLN A 102 -27.66 0.96 7.41
N LEU A 103 -26.97 0.02 8.04
CA LEU A 103 -27.22 -1.42 7.92
C LEU A 103 -27.56 -2.01 9.29
N ASP A 104 -28.58 -2.86 9.34
CA ASP A 104 -28.77 -3.73 10.50
C ASP A 104 -27.64 -4.78 10.59
N PHE A 105 -27.54 -5.45 11.73
CA PHE A 105 -26.47 -6.43 11.99
C PHE A 105 -26.42 -7.57 10.96
N VAL A 106 -27.58 -8.12 10.57
CA VAL A 106 -27.68 -9.26 9.65
C VAL A 106 -27.26 -8.84 8.24
N SER A 107 -27.75 -7.69 7.79
CA SER A 107 -27.40 -7.06 6.52
C SER A 107 -25.90 -6.73 6.47
N GLY A 108 -25.37 -6.12 7.53
CA GLY A 108 -23.94 -5.81 7.66
C GLY A 108 -23.06 -7.05 7.59
N GLN A 109 -23.40 -8.11 8.32
CA GLN A 109 -22.68 -9.39 8.28
C GLN A 109 -22.66 -9.98 6.86
N SER A 110 -23.79 -9.94 6.15
CA SER A 110 -23.92 -10.46 4.79
C SER A 110 -23.12 -9.65 3.76
N VAL A 111 -23.14 -8.32 3.87
CA VAL A 111 -22.34 -7.42 3.02
C VAL A 111 -20.85 -7.65 3.26
N LEU A 112 -20.41 -7.71 4.52
CA LEU A 112 -19.01 -7.94 4.87
C LEU A 112 -18.53 -9.30 4.36
N ARG A 113 -19.30 -10.37 4.60
CA ARG A 113 -18.95 -11.72 4.12
C ARG A 113 -18.80 -11.77 2.60
N ARG A 114 -19.69 -11.11 1.85
CA ARG A 114 -19.60 -11.02 0.39
C ARG A 114 -18.38 -10.20 -0.06
N ALA A 115 -18.10 -9.07 0.58
CA ALA A 115 -16.96 -8.23 0.23
C ALA A 115 -15.63 -8.99 0.44
N VAL A 116 -15.48 -9.61 1.61
CA VAL A 116 -14.30 -10.44 1.94
C VAL A 116 -14.18 -11.64 0.99
N GLY A 117 -15.29 -12.34 0.72
CA GLY A 117 -15.28 -13.48 -0.21
C GLY A 117 -14.89 -13.09 -1.64
N ARG A 118 -15.35 -11.93 -2.13
CA ARG A 118 -14.95 -11.39 -3.44
C ARG A 118 -13.48 -11.02 -3.49
N ALA A 119 -12.97 -10.36 -2.45
CA ALA A 119 -11.55 -10.02 -2.36
C ALA A 119 -10.69 -11.30 -2.36
N ALA A 120 -11.04 -12.31 -1.56
CA ALA A 120 -10.35 -13.58 -1.53
C ALA A 120 -10.39 -14.31 -2.89
N SER A 121 -11.55 -14.32 -3.55
CA SER A 121 -11.70 -14.93 -4.88
C SER A 121 -10.83 -14.23 -5.94
N ALA A 122 -10.73 -12.90 -5.88
CA ALA A 122 -9.85 -12.14 -6.77
C ALA A 122 -8.36 -12.50 -6.56
N TRP A 123 -7.93 -12.64 -5.29
CA TRP A 123 -6.58 -13.09 -4.97
C TRP A 123 -6.29 -14.52 -5.43
N VAL A 124 -7.25 -15.43 -5.31
CA VAL A 124 -7.12 -16.81 -5.83
C VAL A 124 -7.02 -16.81 -7.36
N GLY A 125 -7.79 -15.96 -8.05
CA GLY A 125 -7.66 -15.80 -9.50
C GLY A 125 -6.27 -15.26 -9.90
N TYR A 126 -5.77 -14.27 -9.16
CA TYR A 126 -4.44 -13.71 -9.40
C TYR A 126 -3.31 -14.72 -9.14
N SER A 127 -3.42 -15.55 -8.10
CA SER A 127 -2.38 -16.52 -7.74
C SER A 127 -2.19 -17.62 -8.80
N GLN A 128 -3.23 -17.90 -9.60
CA GLN A 128 -3.12 -18.83 -10.72
C GLN A 128 -2.19 -18.32 -11.83
N GLN A 129 -2.00 -17.00 -11.94
CA GLN A 129 -1.14 -16.37 -12.94
C GLN A 129 0.21 -15.93 -12.36
N ALA A 130 0.21 -15.42 -11.13
CA ALA A 130 1.36 -14.79 -10.49
C ALA A 130 2.12 -15.70 -9.50
N GLY A 131 1.59 -16.89 -9.21
CA GLY A 131 2.19 -17.85 -8.28
C GLY A 131 1.53 -17.91 -6.90
N PRO A 132 2.07 -18.73 -5.97
CA PRO A 132 1.47 -19.00 -4.66
C PRO A 132 1.21 -17.75 -3.81
N ILE A 133 0.16 -17.81 -2.99
CA ILE A 133 -0.16 -16.72 -2.05
C ILE A 133 0.72 -16.89 -0.80
N ALA A 134 1.49 -15.87 -0.44
CA ALA A 134 2.17 -15.81 0.84
C ALA A 134 1.32 -15.01 1.85
N LEU A 135 0.86 -15.67 2.92
CA LEU A 135 0.02 -15.04 3.94
C LEU A 135 0.76 -14.88 5.27
N ARG A 136 0.93 -13.64 5.71
CA ARG A 136 1.44 -13.36 7.06
C ARG A 136 0.33 -13.59 8.09
N LEU A 137 0.52 -14.60 8.94
CA LEU A 137 -0.34 -14.86 10.09
C LEU A 137 0.24 -14.15 11.33
N SER A 138 -0.60 -13.36 12.01
CA SER A 138 -0.23 -12.68 13.25
C SER A 138 -0.83 -13.35 14.49
N GLY A 139 -1.72 -14.33 14.30
CA GLY A 139 -2.58 -14.88 15.35
C GLY A 139 -3.80 -14.01 15.67
N GLY A 140 -3.93 -12.84 15.04
CA GLY A 140 -5.10 -11.97 15.19
C GLY A 140 -6.29 -12.41 14.34
N PHE A 141 -7.46 -11.86 14.67
CA PHE A 141 -8.73 -12.11 13.97
C PHE A 141 -8.62 -11.83 12.47
N ASP A 142 -8.05 -10.68 12.07
CA ASP A 142 -8.00 -10.26 10.67
C ASP A 142 -7.22 -11.24 9.78
N SER A 143 -6.00 -11.61 10.20
CA SER A 143 -5.18 -12.56 9.44
C SER A 143 -5.82 -13.95 9.34
N THR A 144 -6.52 -14.37 10.41
CA THR A 144 -7.28 -15.64 10.43
C THR A 144 -8.50 -15.57 9.52
N LEU A 145 -9.21 -14.44 9.50
CA LEU A 145 -10.35 -14.20 8.64
C LEU A 145 -9.94 -14.24 7.17
N VAL A 146 -8.81 -13.63 6.81
CA VAL A 146 -8.25 -13.71 5.45
C VAL A 146 -7.85 -15.15 5.10
N ALA A 147 -7.19 -15.88 6.00
CA ALA A 147 -6.85 -17.30 5.79
C ALA A 147 -8.08 -18.15 5.49
N CYS A 148 -9.12 -18.01 6.33
CA CYS A 148 -10.39 -18.70 6.15
C CYS A 148 -11.08 -18.30 4.84
N ALA A 149 -11.07 -17.03 4.48
CA ALA A 149 -11.68 -16.54 3.25
C ALA A 149 -10.98 -17.08 2.00
N LEU A 150 -9.64 -17.13 1.98
CA LEU A 150 -8.86 -17.72 0.90
C LEU A 150 -9.14 -19.22 0.77
N HIS A 151 -9.19 -19.93 1.90
CA HIS A 151 -9.55 -21.35 1.91
C HIS A 151 -10.96 -21.58 1.31
N HIS A 152 -11.96 -20.79 1.74
CA HIS A 152 -13.33 -20.89 1.20
C HIS A 152 -13.43 -20.48 -0.28
N ALA A 153 -12.56 -19.58 -0.74
CA ALA A 153 -12.47 -19.20 -2.14
C ALA A 153 -11.74 -20.24 -3.01
N GLY A 154 -11.25 -21.35 -2.43
CA GLY A 154 -10.61 -22.45 -3.15
C GLY A 154 -9.12 -22.27 -3.40
N ALA A 155 -8.44 -21.43 -2.61
CA ALA A 155 -6.98 -21.32 -2.67
C ALA A 155 -6.33 -22.68 -2.36
N ARG A 156 -5.42 -23.13 -3.24
CA ARG A 156 -4.71 -24.42 -3.08
C ARG A 156 -3.29 -24.28 -2.56
N ASP A 157 -2.58 -23.25 -3.01
CA ASP A 157 -1.22 -22.95 -2.61
C ASP A 157 -1.16 -21.64 -1.82
N VAL A 158 -1.30 -21.76 -0.49
CA VAL A 158 -1.13 -20.65 0.45
C VAL A 158 -0.01 -20.99 1.43
N SER A 159 1.08 -20.25 1.36
CA SER A 159 2.21 -20.34 2.28
C SER A 159 2.01 -19.38 3.44
N CYS A 160 1.71 -19.92 4.62
CA CYS A 160 1.52 -19.13 5.83
C CYS A 160 2.82 -18.97 6.61
N PHE A 161 3.14 -17.75 7.04
CA PHE A 161 4.33 -17.48 7.85
C PHE A 161 4.00 -16.54 9.03
N ASN A 162 4.75 -16.70 10.12
CA ASN A 162 4.63 -15.88 11.32
C ASN A 162 5.99 -15.22 11.60
N GLU A 163 5.97 -13.98 12.07
CA GLU A 163 7.17 -13.24 12.44
C GLU A 163 7.21 -13.08 13.95
N PHE A 164 8.34 -13.40 14.57
CA PHE A 164 8.57 -13.20 16.00
C PHE A 164 9.84 -12.41 16.20
N LEU A 165 9.77 -11.36 17.04
CA LEU A 165 10.97 -10.68 17.46
C LEU A 165 11.75 -11.63 18.37
N ARG A 166 13.00 -11.92 18.00
CA ARG A 166 13.89 -12.69 18.86
C ARG A 166 14.31 -11.80 20.03
N THR A 167 13.53 -11.81 21.11
CA THR A 167 13.92 -11.18 22.36
C THR A 167 15.13 -11.92 22.92
N ARG A 168 16.26 -11.22 23.08
CA ARG A 168 17.40 -11.76 23.84
C ARG A 168 16.88 -12.05 25.26
N GLN A 169 16.95 -13.30 25.70
CA GLN A 169 16.86 -13.64 27.12
C GLN A 169 17.85 -12.74 27.87
N ARG A 170 17.33 -11.81 28.69
CA ARG A 170 18.14 -11.26 29.77
C ARG A 170 18.44 -12.45 30.67
N ALA A 171 19.71 -12.85 30.75
CA ALA A 171 20.17 -13.78 31.75
C ALA A 171 19.76 -13.22 33.11
N THR A 172 18.77 -13.83 33.74
CA THR A 172 18.55 -13.68 35.17
C THR A 172 19.77 -14.32 35.84
N SER A 173 20.74 -13.48 36.19
CA SER A 173 21.85 -13.86 37.06
C SER A 173 21.27 -14.51 38.31
N ALA A 174 21.67 -15.75 38.57
CA ALA A 174 21.28 -16.51 39.74
C ALA A 174 21.73 -15.74 40.99
N TYR A 175 20.75 -15.32 41.80
CA TYR A 175 20.98 -14.82 43.14
C TYR A 175 21.45 -16.00 44.01
N SER A 176 22.76 -16.09 44.26
CA SER A 176 23.34 -17.07 45.19
C SER A 176 23.39 -16.44 46.59
N PRO A 177 22.64 -16.93 47.60
CA PRO A 177 22.74 -16.39 48.95
C PRO A 177 24.04 -16.88 49.61
N ALA A 178 24.89 -15.92 49.98
CA ALA A 178 26.12 -16.13 50.72
C ALA A 178 25.86 -16.87 52.05
N SER A 179 26.59 -17.96 52.26
CA SER A 179 26.67 -18.70 53.53
C SER A 179 27.27 -17.83 54.63
N ARG A 180 26.52 -17.61 55.72
CA ARG A 180 27.02 -16.99 56.96
C ARG A 180 28.00 -17.92 57.69
N PRO A 181 29.09 -17.41 58.30
CA PRO A 181 29.99 -18.22 59.12
C PRO A 181 29.35 -18.55 60.48
N ARG A 182 29.51 -19.82 60.90
CA ARG A 182 29.16 -20.28 62.25
C ARG A 182 30.13 -19.66 63.27
N ARG A 183 29.59 -19.16 64.38
CA ARG A 183 30.30 -19.02 65.66
C ARG A 183 29.96 -20.22 66.54
#